data_AF-A0A024GWC3-F1
#
_entry.id   AF-A0A024GWC3-F1
#
_cell.length_a   1.000
_cell.length_b   1.000
_cell.length_c   1.000
_cell.angle_alpha   90.00
_cell.angle_beta   90.00
_cell.angle_gamma   90.00
#
_symmetry.space_group_name_H-M   'P 1'
#
loop_
_entity.id
_entity.type
_entity.pdbx_description
1 polymer ?
#
loop_
_entity_poly.entity_id
_entity_poly.type
_entity_poly.pdbx_seq_one_letter_code
_entity_poly.pdbx_strand_id
1 'polypeptide(L)'
;MAHSQFDVFLQEATQLDQAYDHSLDADRLYGLYTSWCFINQQQPGKESVFWAAMKHRIPTGHNGLRMKGPAAADYILTSYPGLV
;
A
#
# COMPACT_ATOMS: atom_id res chain seq x y z
N MET A 1 -8.62 -19.16 -6.91
CA MET A 1 -7.97 -18.88 -5.62
C MET A 1 -8.49 -17.53 -5.17
N ALA A 2 -9.06 -17.41 -3.96
CA ALA A 2 -9.57 -16.13 -3.48
C ALA A 2 -8.38 -15.22 -3.15
N HIS A 3 -7.95 -14.41 -4.13
CA HIS A 3 -7.00 -13.33 -3.87
C HIS A 3 -7.67 -12.41 -2.85
N SER A 4 -7.08 -12.28 -1.66
CA SER A 4 -7.62 -11.35 -0.67
C SER A 4 -7.49 -9.93 -1.23
N GLN A 5 -8.34 -8.99 -0.80
CA GLN A 5 -8.20 -7.57 -1.17
C GLN A 5 -6.77 -7.04 -0.93
N PHE A 6 -6.07 -7.59 0.07
CA PHE A 6 -4.67 -7.30 0.38
C PHE A 6 -3.70 -7.78 -0.71
N ASP A 7 -3.93 -8.94 -1.32
CA ASP A 7 -3.08 -9.48 -2.39
C ASP A 7 -3.24 -8.65 -3.66
N VAL A 8 -4.49 -8.28 -3.98
CA VAL A 8 -4.79 -7.38 -5.11
C VAL A 8 -4.18 -6.01 -4.88
N PHE A 9 -4.35 -5.44 -3.69
CA PHE A 9 -3.70 -4.20 -3.28
C PHE A 9 -2.18 -4.26 -3.46
N LEU A 10 -1.51 -5.32 -2.99
CA LEU A 10 -0.06 -5.45 -3.14
C LEU A 10 0.35 -5.61 -4.61
N GLN A 11 -0.47 -6.24 -5.44
CA GLN A 11 -0.16 -6.41 -6.86
C GLN A 11 -0.38 -5.13 -7.67
N GLU A 12 -1.40 -4.33 -7.34
CA GLU A 12 -1.78 -3.12 -8.08
C GLU A 12 -1.10 -1.86 -7.56
N ALA A 13 -1.08 -1.66 -6.24
CA ALA A 13 -0.62 -0.45 -5.60
C ALA A 13 0.84 -0.53 -5.10
N THR A 14 1.37 -1.73 -4.90
CA THR A 14 2.78 -1.91 -4.53
C THR A 14 3.54 -2.75 -5.55
N GLN A 15 4.85 -2.69 -5.46
CA GLN A 15 5.75 -3.55 -6.21
C GLN A 15 6.91 -3.92 -5.31
N LEU A 16 7.22 -5.21 -5.24
CA LEU A 16 8.44 -5.68 -4.61
C LEU A 16 9.60 -5.38 -5.57
N ASP A 17 10.48 -4.51 -5.13
CA ASP A 17 11.71 -4.16 -5.82
C ASP A 17 12.88 -4.45 -4.87
N GLN A 18 13.52 -5.61 -5.05
CA GLN A 18 14.65 -6.05 -4.23
C GLN A 18 15.90 -5.17 -4.43
N ALA A 19 15.96 -4.37 -5.50
CA ALA A 19 17.05 -3.42 -5.71
C ALA A 19 16.80 -2.08 -5.00
N TYR A 20 15.60 -1.89 -4.44
CA TYR A 20 15.22 -0.67 -3.75
C TYR A 20 15.51 -0.80 -2.25
N ASP A 21 16.55 -0.11 -1.79
CA ASP A 21 16.99 -0.15 -0.38
C ASP A 21 15.99 0.55 0.56
N HIS A 22 15.12 1.40 0.02
CA HIS A 22 14.14 2.13 0.82
C HIS A 22 12.90 1.29 1.16
N SER A 23 12.63 1.20 2.46
CA SER A 23 11.40 0.66 3.00
C SER A 23 10.26 1.66 2.90
N LEU A 24 9.06 1.20 2.51
CA LEU A 24 7.86 1.99 2.68
C LEU A 24 7.48 2.04 4.16
N ASP A 25 7.38 3.25 4.71
CA ASP A 25 6.93 3.44 6.09
C ASP A 25 5.52 2.89 6.31
N ALA A 26 5.26 2.46 7.54
CA ALA A 26 3.97 1.90 7.92
C ALA A 26 2.81 2.85 7.61
N ASP A 27 2.95 4.10 8.00
CA ASP A 27 1.96 5.15 7.77
C ASP A 27 1.67 5.36 6.28
N ARG A 28 2.71 5.41 5.44
CA ARG A 28 2.59 5.53 3.98
C ARG A 28 1.91 4.34 3.34
N LEU A 29 2.20 3.13 3.82
CA LEU A 29 1.59 1.90 3.31
C LEU A 29 0.09 1.86 3.61
N TYR A 30 -0.31 2.26 4.82
CA TYR A 30 -1.72 2.33 5.19
C TYR A 30 -2.45 3.44 4.42
N GLY A 31 -1.82 4.61 4.27
CA GLY A 31 -2.36 5.68 3.43
C GLY A 31 -2.58 5.26 1.99
N LEU A 32 -1.59 4.59 1.38
CA LEU A 32 -1.71 4.01 0.04
C LEU A 32 -2.88 3.01 -0.05
N TYR A 33 -3.05 2.16 0.98
CA TYR A 33 -4.17 1.23 1.06
C TYR A 33 -5.51 1.94 1.12
N THR A 34 -5.63 3.03 1.87
CA THR A 34 -6.86 3.83 1.90
C THR A 34 -7.19 4.46 0.54
N SER A 35 -6.19 5.01 -0.16
CA SER A 35 -6.34 5.51 -1.52
C SER A 35 -6.75 4.41 -2.51
N TRP A 36 -6.11 3.24 -2.44
CA TRP A 36 -6.47 2.09 -3.28
C TRP A 36 -7.90 1.63 -2.99
N CYS A 37 -8.31 1.59 -1.71
CA CYS A 37 -9.68 1.27 -1.32
C CYS A 37 -10.68 2.27 -1.92
N PHE A 38 -10.38 3.58 -1.86
CA PHE A 38 -11.25 4.61 -2.41
C PHE A 38 -11.44 4.45 -3.93
N ILE A 39 -10.36 4.21 -4.68
CA ILE A 39 -10.38 3.99 -6.13
C ILE A 39 -11.17 2.72 -6.50
N ASN A 40 -10.99 1.64 -5.73
CA ASN A 40 -11.65 0.36 -5.98
C ASN A 40 -13.05 0.26 -5.35
N GLN A 41 -13.55 1.36 -4.77
CA GLN A 41 -14.82 1.41 -4.03
C GLN A 41 -14.92 0.33 -2.93
N GLN A 42 -13.77 0.00 -2.34
CA GLN A 42 -13.64 -0.93 -1.22
C GLN A 42 -13.67 -0.14 0.09
N GLN A 43 -14.19 -0.76 1.15
CA GLN A 43 -14.18 -0.14 2.47
C GLN A 43 -12.84 -0.43 3.18
N PRO A 44 -12.05 0.59 3.55
CA PRO A 44 -10.82 0.36 4.28
C PRO A 44 -11.14 -0.25 5.65
N GLY A 45 -10.49 -1.38 5.95
CA GLY A 45 -10.61 -2.05 7.23
C GLY A 45 -9.78 -1.34 8.30
N LYS A 46 -9.92 -1.79 9.56
CA LYS A 46 -9.09 -1.30 10.66
C LYS A 46 -7.61 -1.53 10.37
N GLU A 47 -6.79 -0.56 10.73
CA GLU A 47 -5.34 -0.62 10.56
C GLU A 47 -4.73 -1.89 11.20
N SER A 48 -5.22 -2.31 12.36
CA SER A 48 -4.76 -3.55 13.02
C SER A 48 -5.02 -4.81 12.21
N VAL A 49 -6.14 -4.88 11.49
CA VAL A 49 -6.49 -6.01 10.62
C VAL A 49 -5.60 -6.00 9.39
N PHE A 50 -5.36 -4.81 8.83
CA PHE A 50 -4.43 -4.62 7.72
C PHE A 50 -3.01 -5.07 8.11
N TRP A 51 -2.48 -4.61 9.24
CA TRP A 51 -1.14 -5.02 9.68
C TRP A 51 -1.02 -6.50 9.99
N ALA A 52 -2.04 -7.10 10.61
CA ALA A 52 -2.07 -8.54 10.83
C ALA A 52 -2.00 -9.30 9.50
N ALA A 53 -2.73 -8.85 8.48
CA ALA A 53 -2.70 -9.42 7.14
C ALA A 53 -1.36 -9.18 6.42
N MET A 54 -0.74 -8.02 6.62
CA MET A 54 0.52 -7.63 5.98
C MET A 54 1.73 -8.31 6.59
N LYS A 55 1.72 -8.60 7.89
CA LYS A 55 2.81 -9.31 8.58
C LYS A 55 3.14 -10.67 7.95
N HIS A 56 2.16 -11.33 7.34
CA HIS A 56 2.34 -12.59 6.64
C HIS A 56 2.71 -12.44 5.15
N ARG A 57 2.56 -11.25 4.58
CA ARG A 57 2.74 -10.97 3.14
C ARG A 57 3.99 -10.17 2.84
N ILE A 58 4.41 -9.34 3.78
CA ILE A 58 5.54 -8.43 3.65
C ILE A 58 6.67 -8.93 4.56
N PRO A 59 7.92 -9.01 4.06
CA PRO A 59 9.08 -9.34 4.89
C PRO A 59 9.22 -8.33 6.05
N THR A 60 9.43 -8.83 7.26
CA THR A 60 9.79 -8.00 8.41
C THR A 60 11.21 -7.46 8.23
N GLY A 61 11.36 -6.25 7.70
CA GLY A 61 12.66 -5.62 7.46
C GLY A 61 12.63 -4.65 6.27
N HIS A 62 13.67 -4.67 5.43
CA HIS A 62 13.66 -4.01 4.13
C HIS A 62 12.64 -4.73 3.25
N ASN A 63 11.41 -4.24 3.32
CA ASN A 63 10.28 -4.77 2.60
C ASN A 63 10.40 -4.56 1.09
N GLY A 64 11.35 -3.71 0.63
CA GLY A 64 11.61 -3.45 -0.78
C GLY A 64 10.35 -2.99 -1.52
N LEU A 65 9.37 -2.46 -0.79
CA LEU A 65 8.08 -2.13 -1.35
C LEU A 65 8.14 -0.73 -1.90
N ARG A 66 7.85 -0.63 -3.19
CA ARG A 66 7.68 0.64 -3.87
C ARG A 66 6.21 0.87 -4.16
N MET A 67 5.76 2.10 -3.94
CA MET A 67 4.44 2.54 -4.37
C MET A 67 4.38 2.58 -5.90
N LYS A 68 3.32 2.02 -6.48
CA LYS A 68 3.03 2.11 -7.91
C LYS A 68 1.54 2.28 -8.20
N GLY A 69 1.23 2.58 -9.46
CA GLY A 69 -0.14 2.59 -9.95
C GLY A 69 -0.95 3.83 -9.52
N PRO A 70 -2.27 3.82 -9.81
CA PRO A 70 -3.13 4.99 -9.61
C PRO A 70 -3.32 5.34 -8.12
N ALA A 71 -3.31 4.34 -7.24
CA ALA A 71 -3.37 4.56 -5.79
C ALA A 71 -2.17 5.34 -5.26
N ALA A 72 -0.97 5.12 -5.83
CA ALA A 72 0.22 5.87 -5.45
C ALA A 72 0.13 7.33 -5.85
N ALA A 73 -0.40 7.60 -7.04
CA ALA A 73 -0.63 8.97 -7.49
C ALA A 73 -1.67 9.68 -6.61
N ASP A 74 -2.78 9.02 -6.31
CA ASP A 74 -3.81 9.54 -5.40
C ASP A 74 -3.27 9.81 -3.99
N TYR A 75 -2.46 8.90 -3.44
CA TYR A 75 -1.81 9.11 -2.15
C TYR A 75 -0.87 10.32 -2.16
N ILE A 76 -0.10 10.52 -3.23
CA ILE A 76 0.79 11.69 -3.35
C ILE A 76 -0.05 12.98 -3.41
N LEU A 77 -1.14 12.99 -4.18
CA LEU A 77 -2.05 14.14 -4.27
C LEU A 77 -2.73 14.46 -2.93
N THR A 78 -3.13 13.45 -2.18
CA THR A 78 -3.83 13.60 -0.90
C THR A 78 -2.89 13.93 0.26
N SER A 79 -1.68 13.36 0.29
CA SER A 79 -0.68 13.65 1.33
C SER A 79 0.14 14.92 1.07
N TYR A 80 0.24 15.36 -0.18
CA TYR A 80 0.93 16.61 -0.56
C TYR A 80 0.00 17.55 -1.33
N PRO A 81 -1.03 18.11 -0.68
CA PRO A 81 -1.97 19.02 -1.32
C PRO A 81 -1.36 20.38 -1.73
N GLY A 82 -0.07 20.62 -1.44
CA GLY A 82 0.63 21.89 -1.68
C GLY A 82 1.64 21.87 -2.83
N LEU A 83 1.71 20.82 -3.65
CA LEU A 83 2.57 20.77 -4.83
C LEU A 83 1.82 21.34 -6.05
N VAL A 84 1.47 22.62 -6.02
CA VAL A 84 0.91 23.39 -7.14
C VAL A 84 1.68 24.70 -7.27
#